data_AF-A0A958K3G1-F1
#
_entry.id   AF-A0A958K3G1-F1
#
_cell.length_a   1.000
_cell.length_b   1.000
_cell.length_c   1.000
_cell.angle_alpha   90.00
_cell.angle_beta   90.00
_cell.angle_gamma   90.00
#
_symmetry.space_group_name_H-M   'P 1'
#
loop_
_entity.id
_entity.type
_entity.pdbx_description
1 polymer ?
#
loop_
_entity_poly.entity_id
_entity_poly.type
_entity_poly.pdbx_seq_one_letter_code
_entity_poly.pdbx_strand_id
1 'polypeptide(L)'
;MRIQRSVQLRGFAVLEATVAAVILLTLLLGVFGIVELIQENQFIDSLVETSLLGGDVKPLRAEFSESGFVVALNYEKLESLLSEVRSEALDKLQRHLAEQQKTTSFYIEVQYAAQSINPVEGSPMGTLLLSESKSIGDGDFMPAEVQQQSALVPRLTAAASTVDDMGRSAWATPLTFGIMQQGGAPQYVPQVAFVALRAVVDTQHSMARFLRNLFGMDTAYFKTKIFVLRGDVAL
;
A
#
# COMPACT_ATOMS: atom_id res chain seq x y z
N MET A 1 -59.77 14.66 -38.50
CA MET A 1 -59.47 14.33 -37.08
C MET A 1 -58.51 13.15 -36.86
N ARG A 2 -58.48 12.08 -37.70
CA ARG A 2 -57.56 10.94 -37.48
C ARG A 2 -56.06 11.25 -37.68
N ILE A 3 -55.71 12.15 -38.60
CA ILE A 3 -54.30 12.45 -38.96
C ILE A 3 -53.59 13.27 -37.86
N GLN A 4 -54.29 14.19 -37.19
CA GLN A 4 -53.73 14.96 -36.07
C GLN A 4 -53.41 14.09 -34.84
N ARG A 5 -54.24 13.08 -34.54
CA ARG A 5 -53.95 12.11 -33.46
C ARG A 5 -52.71 11.26 -33.75
N SER A 6 -52.49 10.84 -35.00
CA SER A 6 -51.30 10.04 -35.36
C SER A 6 -49.99 10.83 -35.30
N VAL A 7 -50.01 12.14 -35.55
CA VAL A 7 -48.82 13.00 -35.43
C VAL A 7 -48.48 13.26 -33.96
N GLN A 8 -49.50 13.51 -33.11
CA GLN A 8 -49.29 13.65 -31.66
C GLN A 8 -48.77 12.36 -31.02
N LEU A 9 -49.32 11.19 -31.35
CA LEU A 9 -48.85 9.90 -30.84
C LEU A 9 -47.40 9.59 -31.25
N ARG A 10 -46.99 9.94 -32.49
CA ARG A 10 -45.59 9.80 -32.92
C ARG A 10 -44.65 10.78 -32.20
N GLY A 11 -45.10 12.01 -31.92
CA GLY A 11 -44.33 12.97 -31.13
C GLY A 11 -44.08 12.50 -29.69
N PHE A 12 -45.09 11.92 -29.04
CA PHE A 12 -44.94 11.33 -27.71
C PHE A 12 -44.03 10.10 -27.70
N ALA A 13 -44.15 9.20 -28.69
CA ALA A 13 -43.29 8.03 -28.78
C ALA A 13 -41.81 8.39 -29.02
N VAL A 14 -41.53 9.41 -29.83
CA VAL A 14 -40.16 9.92 -30.02
C VAL A 14 -39.64 10.57 -28.74
N LEU A 15 -40.47 11.30 -28.00
CA LEU A 15 -40.08 11.90 -26.73
C LEU A 15 -39.76 10.83 -25.68
N GLU A 16 -40.62 9.82 -25.50
CA GLU A 16 -40.39 8.69 -24.59
C GLU A 16 -39.14 7.89 -24.97
N ALA A 17 -38.94 7.60 -26.27
CA ALA A 17 -37.74 6.91 -26.75
C ALA A 17 -36.47 7.73 -26.48
N THR A 18 -36.53 9.05 -26.60
CA THR A 18 -35.39 9.95 -26.32
C THR A 18 -35.08 9.99 -24.83
N VAL A 19 -36.10 10.12 -23.98
CA VAL A 19 -35.94 10.09 -22.52
C VAL A 19 -35.37 8.75 -22.06
N ALA A 20 -35.92 7.64 -22.57
CA ALA A 20 -35.41 6.31 -22.29
C ALA A 20 -33.95 6.16 -22.75
N ALA A 21 -33.61 6.62 -23.96
CA ALA A 21 -32.24 6.57 -24.48
C ALA A 21 -31.26 7.39 -23.64
N VAL A 22 -31.66 8.59 -23.17
CA VAL A 22 -30.83 9.43 -22.29
C VAL A 22 -30.58 8.74 -20.95
N ILE A 23 -31.60 8.14 -20.35
CA ILE A 23 -31.46 7.38 -19.10
C ILE A 23 -30.52 6.20 -19.30
N LEU A 24 -30.71 5.44 -20.38
CA LEU A 24 -29.94 4.24 -20.69
C LEU A 24 -28.48 4.57 -21.00
N LEU A 25 -28.22 5.65 -21.74
CA LEU A 25 -26.88 6.17 -21.98
C LEU A 25 -26.20 6.62 -20.69
N THR A 26 -26.93 7.31 -19.81
CA THR A 26 -26.41 7.75 -18.51
C THR A 26 -26.06 6.55 -17.62
N LEU A 27 -26.90 5.52 -17.62
CA LEU A 27 -26.62 4.26 -16.92
C LEU A 27 -25.39 3.55 -17.48
N LEU A 28 -25.28 3.43 -18.81
CA LEU A 28 -24.12 2.79 -19.44
C LEU A 28 -22.81 3.54 -19.16
N LEU A 29 -22.84 4.88 -19.22
CA LEU A 29 -21.70 5.72 -18.88
C LEU A 29 -21.33 5.61 -17.39
N GLY A 30 -22.33 5.53 -16.51
CA GLY A 30 -22.12 5.30 -15.08
C GLY A 30 -21.49 3.94 -14.79
N VAL A 31 -21.97 2.87 -15.43
CA VAL A 31 -21.40 1.52 -15.32
C VAL A 31 -19.96 1.49 -15.83
N PHE A 32 -19.69 2.13 -16.97
CA PHE A 32 -18.34 2.23 -17.51
C PHE A 32 -17.38 2.92 -16.51
N GLY A 33 -17.81 4.04 -15.93
CA GLY A 33 -17.03 4.73 -14.90
C GLY A 33 -16.78 3.86 -13.67
N ILE A 34 -17.78 3.12 -13.18
CA ILE A 34 -17.61 2.20 -12.04
C ILE A 34 -16.59 1.09 -12.36
N VAL A 35 -16.64 0.50 -13.56
CA VAL A 35 -15.68 -0.54 -13.98
C VAL A 35 -14.26 0.00 -13.99
N GLU A 36 -14.07 1.21 -14.51
CA GLU A 36 -12.78 1.89 -14.53
C GLU A 36 -12.24 2.14 -13.10
N LEU A 37 -13.10 2.59 -12.19
CA LEU A 37 -12.75 2.78 -10.77
C LEU A 37 -12.33 1.46 -10.10
N ILE A 38 -13.01 0.36 -10.40
CA ILE A 38 -12.65 -0.96 -9.88
C ILE A 38 -11.30 -1.42 -10.41
N GLN A 39 -11.02 -1.20 -11.70
CA GLN A 39 -9.76 -1.57 -12.32
C GLN A 39 -8.57 -0.81 -11.73
N GLU A 40 -8.72 0.50 -11.49
CA GLU A 40 -7.69 1.31 -10.84
C GLU A 40 -7.40 0.83 -9.42
N ASN A 41 -8.44 0.55 -8.64
CA ASN A 41 -8.27 0.00 -7.29
C ASN A 41 -7.52 -1.34 -7.30
N GLN A 42 -7.89 -2.26 -8.20
CA GLN A 42 -7.20 -3.54 -8.37
C GLN A 42 -5.75 -3.37 -8.83
N PHE A 43 -5.48 -2.39 -9.68
CA PHE A 43 -4.12 -2.08 -10.12
C PHE A 43 -3.26 -1.57 -8.97
N ILE A 44 -3.75 -0.62 -8.16
CA ILE A 44 -3.00 -0.09 -7.00
C ILE A 44 -2.72 -1.20 -5.98
N ASP A 45 -3.68 -2.09 -5.77
CA ASP A 45 -3.47 -3.29 -4.95
C ASP A 45 -2.34 -4.17 -5.50
N SER A 46 -2.40 -4.52 -6.80
CA SER A 46 -1.37 -5.32 -7.47
C SER A 46 0.01 -4.63 -7.50
N LEU A 47 0.04 -3.32 -7.70
CA LEU A 47 1.25 -2.50 -7.71
C LEU A 47 1.98 -2.61 -6.38
N VAL A 48 1.27 -2.38 -5.28
CA VAL A 48 1.83 -2.44 -3.93
C VAL A 48 2.21 -3.89 -3.57
N GLU A 49 1.42 -4.87 -3.99
CA GLU A 49 1.72 -6.27 -3.71
C GLU A 49 2.98 -6.76 -4.40
N THR A 50 3.12 -6.49 -5.70
CA THR A 50 4.23 -6.99 -6.51
C THR A 50 5.53 -6.24 -6.27
N SER A 51 5.49 -4.92 -6.00
CA SER A 51 6.70 -4.12 -5.77
C SER A 51 7.36 -4.38 -4.42
N LEU A 52 6.67 -5.04 -3.50
CA LEU A 52 7.24 -5.48 -2.22
C LEU A 52 7.67 -6.95 -2.19
N LEU A 53 7.41 -7.75 -3.23
CA LEU A 53 7.64 -9.20 -3.26
C LEU A 53 8.85 -9.63 -4.13
N GLY A 54 9.69 -8.71 -4.58
CA GLY A 54 10.63 -8.95 -5.69
C GLY A 54 12.01 -9.53 -5.37
N GLY A 55 12.45 -9.63 -4.10
CA GLY A 55 13.84 -10.02 -3.84
C GLY A 55 14.09 -10.71 -2.50
N ASP A 56 14.93 -11.75 -2.52
CA ASP A 56 15.53 -12.43 -1.37
C ASP A 56 16.53 -11.53 -0.61
N VAL A 57 16.18 -10.28 -0.33
CA VAL A 57 17.05 -9.34 0.36
C VAL A 57 16.84 -9.48 1.86
N LYS A 58 17.84 -10.05 2.54
CA LYS A 58 17.90 -10.23 3.99
C LYS A 58 18.75 -9.12 4.60
N PRO A 59 18.14 -8.07 5.18
CA PRO A 59 18.84 -6.83 5.54
C PRO A 59 19.45 -6.89 6.94
N LEU A 60 19.14 -7.95 7.68
CA LEU A 60 19.62 -8.24 9.01
C LEU A 60 20.73 -9.29 8.87
N ARG A 61 21.94 -8.95 9.34
CA ARG A 61 23.02 -9.92 9.51
C ARG A 61 23.25 -10.13 11.00
N ALA A 62 23.13 -11.38 11.43
CA ALA A 62 23.57 -11.78 12.76
C ALA A 62 25.02 -12.25 12.72
N GLU A 63 25.87 -11.68 13.57
CA GLU A 63 27.28 -12.04 13.73
C GLU A 63 27.56 -12.41 15.20
N PHE A 64 28.40 -13.42 15.41
CA PHE A 64 28.98 -13.68 16.73
C PHE A 64 30.33 -12.98 16.83
N SER A 65 30.49 -12.15 17.85
CA SER A 65 31.78 -11.60 18.25
C SER A 65 32.26 -12.26 19.55
N GLU A 66 33.56 -12.19 19.86
CA GLU A 66 34.11 -12.63 21.16
C GLU A 66 33.45 -11.91 22.36
N SER A 67 32.87 -10.73 22.12
CA SER A 67 32.11 -9.91 23.09
C SER A 67 30.61 -10.22 23.16
N GLY A 68 30.08 -11.13 22.34
CA GLY A 68 28.67 -11.52 22.34
C GLY A 68 28.01 -11.54 20.95
N PHE A 69 26.69 -11.80 20.96
CA PHE A 69 25.86 -11.86 19.76
C PHE A 69 25.47 -10.44 19.30
N VAL A 70 25.89 -10.05 18.10
CA VAL A 70 25.60 -8.73 17.51
C VAL A 70 24.80 -8.95 16.24
N VAL A 71 23.58 -8.43 16.19
CA VAL A 71 22.81 -8.34 14.94
C VAL A 71 22.84 -6.91 14.49
N ALA A 72 23.39 -6.67 13.30
CA ALA A 72 23.44 -5.36 12.69
C ALA A 72 22.48 -5.30 11.50
N LEU A 73 21.67 -4.23 11.47
CA LEU A 73 21.01 -3.81 10.25
C LEU A 73 22.07 -3.34 9.26
N ASN A 74 22.02 -3.87 8.05
CA ASN A 74 22.78 -3.30 6.95
C ASN A 74 21.99 -2.11 6.38
N TYR A 75 22.22 -0.93 6.96
CA TYR A 75 21.55 0.31 6.56
C TYR A 75 21.75 0.64 5.08
N GLU A 76 22.93 0.37 4.52
CA GLU A 76 23.20 0.58 3.09
C GLU A 76 22.31 -0.30 2.19
N LYS A 77 22.16 -1.59 2.55
CA LYS A 77 21.24 -2.50 1.84
C LYS A 77 19.78 -2.09 2.00
N LEU A 78 19.37 -1.59 3.16
CA LEU A 78 18.02 -1.06 3.36
C LEU A 78 17.75 0.17 2.51
N GLU A 79 18.70 1.10 2.43
CA GLU A 79 18.59 2.30 1.61
C GLU A 79 18.52 1.97 0.11
N SER A 80 19.30 0.97 -0.33
CA SER A 80 19.23 0.44 -1.69
C SER A 80 17.87 -0.20 -1.96
N LEU A 81 17.39 -1.05 -1.05
CA LEU A 81 16.08 -1.71 -1.17
C LEU A 81 14.93 -0.70 -1.26
N LEU A 82 14.93 0.33 -0.40
CA LEU A 82 13.93 1.41 -0.49
C LEU A 82 13.93 2.07 -1.87
N SER A 83 15.12 2.32 -2.42
CA SER A 83 15.27 2.99 -3.71
C SER A 83 14.80 2.09 -4.86
N GLU A 84 15.06 0.80 -4.78
CA GLU A 84 14.61 -0.22 -5.73
C GLU A 84 13.10 -0.37 -5.73
N VAL A 85 12.49 -0.64 -4.56
CA VAL A 85 11.02 -0.76 -4.39
C VAL A 85 10.30 0.48 -4.93
N ARG A 86 10.82 1.66 -4.61
CA ARG A 86 10.25 2.93 -5.08
C ARG A 86 10.34 3.09 -6.59
N SER A 87 11.49 2.76 -7.18
CA SER A 87 11.71 2.89 -8.62
C SER A 87 10.88 1.86 -9.39
N GLU A 88 10.79 0.62 -8.90
CA GLU A 88 9.95 -0.42 -9.49
C GLU A 88 8.47 -0.04 -9.45
N ALA A 89 7.99 0.47 -8.31
CA ALA A 89 6.61 0.95 -8.18
C ALA A 89 6.33 2.12 -9.14
N LEU A 90 7.27 3.06 -9.27
CA LEU A 90 7.14 4.17 -10.22
C LEU A 90 7.08 3.66 -11.67
N ASP A 91 7.98 2.78 -12.07
CA ASP A 91 8.06 2.27 -13.44
C ASP A 91 6.81 1.48 -13.83
N LYS A 92 6.24 0.69 -12.91
CA LYS A 92 4.99 -0.04 -13.12
C LYS A 92 3.80 0.91 -13.23
N LEU A 93 3.73 1.91 -12.34
CA LEU A 93 2.68 2.93 -12.39
C LEU A 93 2.73 3.71 -13.70
N GLN A 94 3.91 4.21 -14.09
CA GLN A 94 4.07 4.99 -15.32
C GLN A 94 3.69 4.17 -16.57
N ARG A 95 4.05 2.89 -16.63
CA ARG A 95 3.63 2.00 -17.72
C ARG A 95 2.11 1.87 -17.79
N HIS A 96 1.45 1.64 -16.65
CA HIS A 96 -0.01 1.55 -16.59
C HIS A 96 -0.70 2.84 -17.02
N LEU A 97 -0.21 3.99 -16.52
CA LEU A 97 -0.78 5.30 -16.87
C LEU A 97 -0.59 5.64 -18.36
N ALA A 98 0.57 5.28 -18.93
CA ALA A 98 0.84 5.45 -20.36
C ALA A 98 -0.06 4.57 -21.23
N GLU A 99 -0.27 3.31 -20.86
CA GLU A 99 -1.17 2.38 -21.56
C GLU A 99 -2.61 2.89 -21.60
N GLN A 100 -3.07 3.53 -20.52
CA GLN A 100 -4.42 4.04 -20.42
C GLN A 100 -4.58 5.49 -20.94
N GLN A 101 -3.50 6.13 -21.38
CA GLN A 101 -3.48 7.55 -21.81
C GLN A 101 -4.09 8.50 -20.77
N LYS A 102 -3.95 8.17 -19.48
CA LYS A 102 -4.59 8.91 -18.39
C LYS A 102 -3.69 10.00 -17.84
N THR A 103 -4.32 11.11 -17.47
CA THR A 103 -3.73 12.13 -16.59
C THR A 103 -4.27 11.89 -15.18
N THR A 104 -3.37 11.47 -14.30
CA THR A 104 -3.67 11.06 -12.91
C THR A 104 -2.61 11.66 -12.00
N SER A 105 -3.06 12.23 -10.88
CA SER A 105 -2.15 12.64 -9.82
C SER A 105 -1.81 11.40 -8.99
N PHE A 106 -0.54 11.22 -8.68
CA PHE A 106 -0.10 10.08 -7.90
C PHE A 106 0.90 10.49 -6.82
N TYR A 107 0.96 9.69 -5.78
CA TYR A 107 1.91 9.82 -4.68
C TYR A 107 2.35 8.42 -4.25
N ILE A 108 3.66 8.18 -4.27
CA ILE A 108 4.28 6.95 -3.77
C ILE A 108 5.23 7.34 -2.65
N GLU A 109 5.18 6.61 -1.55
CA GLU A 109 6.12 6.79 -0.45
C GLU A 109 6.55 5.44 0.11
N VAL A 110 7.85 5.33 0.36
CA VAL A 110 8.46 4.17 0.99
C VAL A 110 9.21 4.64 2.23
N GLN A 111 9.10 3.88 3.31
CA GLN A 111 9.79 4.14 4.56
C GLN A 111 10.17 2.81 5.20
N TYR A 112 11.29 2.76 5.92
CA TYR A 112 11.55 1.64 6.82
C TYR A 112 11.50 2.07 8.28
N ALA A 113 11.26 1.10 9.15
CA ALA A 113 11.35 1.25 10.58
C ALA A 113 12.07 0.06 11.20
N ALA A 114 12.77 0.27 12.30
CA ALA A 114 13.46 -0.77 13.04
C ALA A 114 12.97 -0.81 14.49
N GLN A 115 12.62 -2.00 14.96
CA GLN A 115 12.20 -2.25 16.33
C GLN A 115 13.23 -3.16 17.02
N SER A 116 13.74 -2.72 18.16
CA SER A 116 14.56 -3.57 19.01
C SER A 116 13.68 -4.61 19.71
N ILE A 117 14.20 -5.82 19.86
CA ILE A 117 13.57 -6.97 20.49
C ILE A 117 14.47 -7.45 21.62
N ASN A 118 13.88 -7.80 22.77
CA ASN A 118 14.59 -8.46 23.85
C ASN A 118 15.07 -9.83 23.35
N PRO A 119 16.39 -10.08 23.28
CA PRO A 119 16.90 -11.32 22.73
C PRO A 119 16.55 -12.55 23.58
N VAL A 120 16.19 -12.38 24.86
CA VAL A 120 15.82 -13.50 25.76
C VAL A 120 14.32 -13.76 25.73
N GLU A 121 13.51 -12.71 25.87
CA GLU A 121 12.05 -12.83 26.03
C GLU A 121 11.29 -12.71 24.70
N GLY A 122 11.88 -12.10 23.67
CA GLY A 122 11.20 -11.77 22.42
C GLY A 122 10.25 -10.57 22.51
N SER A 123 10.18 -9.90 23.66
CA SER A 123 9.38 -8.68 23.87
C SER A 123 9.96 -7.48 23.11
N PRO A 124 9.13 -6.57 22.55
CA PRO A 124 9.63 -5.35 21.93
C PRO A 124 10.27 -4.41 22.97
N MET A 125 11.37 -3.76 22.61
CA MET A 125 12.13 -2.87 23.47
C MET A 125 12.27 -1.47 22.88
N GLY A 126 12.10 -0.44 23.72
CA GLY A 126 12.33 0.96 23.33
C GLY A 126 11.32 1.48 22.30
N THR A 127 11.66 2.63 21.70
CA THR A 127 10.84 3.29 20.67
C THR A 127 11.20 2.78 19.28
N LEU A 128 10.20 2.69 18.40
CA LEU A 128 10.40 2.39 16.98
C LEU A 128 11.31 3.44 16.35
N LEU A 129 12.41 3.00 15.72
CA LEU A 129 13.32 3.86 15.00
C LEU A 129 12.83 4.01 13.56
N LEU A 130 12.45 5.22 13.17
CA LEU A 130 11.93 5.52 11.84
C LEU A 130 13.03 6.08 10.94
N SER A 131 13.10 5.60 9.69
CA SER A 131 13.95 6.21 8.67
C SER A 131 13.33 7.50 8.13
N GLU A 132 14.12 8.27 7.38
CA GLU A 132 13.57 9.27 6.47
C GLU A 132 12.66 8.59 5.43
N SER A 133 11.56 9.23 5.09
CA SER A 133 10.63 8.77 4.05
C SER A 133 11.15 9.15 2.66
N LYS A 134 11.10 8.21 1.71
CA LYS A 134 11.38 8.47 0.29
C LYS A 134 10.08 8.54 -0.49
N SER A 135 9.70 9.73 -0.93
CA SER A 135 8.47 9.96 -1.71
C SER A 135 8.74 10.37 -3.16
N ILE A 136 7.76 10.13 -4.02
CA ILE A 136 7.68 10.61 -5.42
C ILE A 136 6.22 10.99 -5.70
N GLY A 137 6.03 12.05 -6.47
CA GLY A 137 4.71 12.59 -6.79
C GLY A 137 4.34 13.76 -5.89
N ASP A 138 3.16 14.33 -6.13
CA ASP A 138 2.65 15.45 -5.36
C ASP A 138 1.66 14.92 -4.31
N GLY A 139 1.85 15.26 -3.04
CA GLY A 139 0.94 14.83 -1.98
C GLY A 139 -0.27 15.75 -1.78
N ASP A 140 -0.22 16.96 -2.36
CA ASP A 140 -1.15 18.05 -2.06
C ASP A 140 -2.55 17.81 -2.64
N PHE A 141 -2.67 16.91 -3.62
CA PHE A 141 -3.97 16.53 -4.17
C PHE A 141 -4.82 15.67 -3.20
N MET A 142 -4.18 15.03 -2.21
CA MET A 142 -4.85 14.05 -1.36
C MET A 142 -5.79 14.72 -0.37
N PRO A 143 -7.06 14.28 -0.26
CA PRO A 143 -7.94 14.68 0.83
C PRO A 143 -7.33 14.32 2.21
N ALA A 144 -7.64 15.11 3.23
CA ALA A 144 -7.10 14.93 4.58
C ALA A 144 -7.37 13.53 5.15
N GLU A 145 -8.54 12.97 4.86
CA GLU A 145 -8.95 11.63 5.27
C GLU A 145 -8.03 10.56 4.64
N VAL A 146 -7.73 10.69 3.34
CA VAL A 146 -6.83 9.78 2.62
C VAL A 146 -5.40 9.91 3.14
N GLN A 147 -4.94 11.14 3.42
CA GLN A 147 -3.61 11.37 4.00
C GLN A 147 -3.45 10.67 5.35
N GLN A 148 -4.46 10.76 6.22
CA GLN A 148 -4.44 10.11 7.53
C GLN A 148 -4.52 8.58 7.43
N GLN A 149 -5.43 8.04 6.61
CA GLN A 149 -5.65 6.59 6.50
C GLN A 149 -4.50 5.85 5.81
N SER A 150 -3.82 6.52 4.87
CA SER A 150 -2.70 5.95 4.13
C SER A 150 -1.34 6.14 4.81
N ALA A 151 -1.25 6.98 5.85
CA ALA A 151 0.00 7.33 6.52
C ALA A 151 0.80 6.11 6.99
N LEU A 152 2.11 6.12 6.71
CA LEU A 152 2.99 4.99 7.03
C LEU A 152 3.31 4.87 8.52
N VAL A 153 3.63 5.99 9.19
CA VAL A 153 4.10 5.99 10.58
C VAL A 153 3.12 5.33 11.56
N PRO A 154 1.81 5.66 11.57
CA PRO A 154 0.87 5.00 12.47
C PRO A 154 0.75 3.49 12.19
N ARG A 155 0.81 3.08 10.92
CA ARG A 155 0.70 1.68 10.52
C ARG A 155 1.95 0.89 10.90
N LEU A 156 3.13 1.46 10.70
CA LEU A 156 4.41 0.89 11.14
C LEU A 156 4.45 0.74 12.67
N THR A 157 3.98 1.75 13.40
CA THR A 157 3.88 1.72 14.86
C THR A 157 2.94 0.62 15.34
N ALA A 158 1.74 0.53 14.75
CA ALA A 158 0.77 -0.52 15.07
C ALA A 158 1.35 -1.92 14.80
N ALA A 159 1.97 -2.11 13.63
CA ALA A 159 2.62 -3.37 13.28
C ALA A 159 3.73 -3.75 14.27
N ALA A 160 4.63 -2.81 14.62
CA ALA A 160 5.72 -3.06 15.56
C ALA A 160 5.22 -3.37 16.99
N SER A 161 4.08 -2.81 17.39
CA SER A 161 3.46 -3.03 18.71
C SER A 161 2.65 -4.32 18.83
N THR A 162 2.51 -5.09 17.76
CA THR A 162 1.73 -6.33 17.77
C THR A 162 2.47 -7.40 18.57
N VAL A 163 1.84 -7.87 19.66
CA VAL A 163 2.39 -8.91 20.55
C VAL A 163 1.44 -10.10 20.67
N ASP A 164 1.99 -11.26 21.02
CA ASP A 164 1.23 -12.46 21.37
C ASP A 164 0.73 -12.44 22.82
N ASP A 165 -0.01 -13.48 23.23
CA ASP A 165 -0.55 -13.63 24.59
C ASP A 165 0.52 -13.67 25.69
N MET A 166 1.79 -13.92 25.33
CA MET A 166 2.94 -13.95 26.24
C MET A 166 3.73 -12.63 26.24
N GLY A 167 3.25 -11.59 25.55
CA GLY A 167 3.92 -10.29 25.44
C GLY A 167 5.13 -10.29 24.49
N ARG A 168 5.29 -11.33 23.66
CA ARG A 168 6.37 -11.41 22.67
C ARG A 168 5.94 -10.72 21.40
N SER A 169 6.88 -10.06 20.72
CA SER A 169 6.61 -9.48 19.40
C SER A 169 6.15 -10.57 18.44
N ALA A 170 5.10 -10.30 17.66
CA ALA A 170 4.64 -11.18 16.58
C ALA A 170 5.72 -11.41 15.50
N TRP A 171 6.78 -10.62 15.51
CA TRP A 171 7.89 -10.65 14.56
C TRP A 171 9.19 -11.17 15.16
N ALA A 172 9.19 -11.58 16.43
CA ALA A 172 10.35 -12.16 17.09
C ALA A 172 10.78 -13.44 16.34
N THR A 173 11.98 -13.41 15.76
CA THR A 173 12.52 -14.54 15.00
C THR A 173 13.41 -15.36 15.92
N PRO A 174 13.11 -16.66 16.14
CA PRO A 174 13.93 -17.50 17.00
C PRO A 174 15.30 -17.76 16.35
N LEU A 175 16.34 -17.79 17.17
CA LEU A 175 17.68 -18.20 16.77
C LEU A 175 17.70 -19.74 16.70
N THR A 176 17.83 -20.30 15.51
CA THR A 176 17.96 -21.75 15.31
C THR A 176 19.39 -22.20 15.60
N PHE A 177 19.78 -22.25 16.88
CA PHE A 177 21.01 -22.95 17.32
C PHE A 177 20.65 -24.10 18.25
N GLY A 178 21.14 -25.29 17.91
CA GLY A 178 20.75 -26.54 18.58
C GLY A 178 21.32 -26.81 19.97
N ILE A 179 21.99 -25.88 20.68
CA ILE A 179 22.78 -26.27 21.88
C ILE A 179 22.73 -25.30 23.09
N MET A 180 22.25 -24.05 22.99
CA MET A 180 22.24 -23.13 24.15
C MET A 180 20.83 -22.82 24.68
N GLN A 181 20.19 -23.82 25.29
CA GLN A 181 19.00 -23.62 26.16
C GLN A 181 19.40 -23.40 27.63
N GLN A 182 20.40 -22.57 27.90
CA GLN A 182 20.63 -22.10 29.27
C GLN A 182 19.76 -20.88 29.55
N GLY A 183 19.14 -20.82 30.73
CA GLY A 183 18.32 -19.68 31.15
C GLY A 183 19.10 -18.37 31.04
N GLY A 184 18.57 -17.41 30.30
CA GLY A 184 19.21 -16.10 30.05
C GLY A 184 20.04 -16.02 28.76
N ALA A 185 20.21 -17.10 28.01
CA ALA A 185 20.85 -17.04 26.69
C ALA A 185 19.92 -16.39 25.64
N PRO A 186 20.46 -15.65 24.64
CA PRO A 186 19.70 -15.15 23.50
C PRO A 186 18.95 -16.28 22.77
N GLN A 187 17.63 -16.15 22.66
CA GLN A 187 16.73 -17.04 21.94
C GLN A 187 16.15 -16.39 20.68
N TYR A 188 16.20 -15.07 20.57
CA TYR A 188 15.60 -14.30 19.49
C TYR A 188 16.60 -13.33 18.86
N VAL A 189 16.39 -13.02 17.58
CA VAL A 189 17.06 -11.92 16.91
C VAL A 189 16.67 -10.61 17.62
N PRO A 190 17.64 -9.80 18.10
CA PRO A 190 17.38 -8.61 18.91
C PRO A 190 16.83 -7.42 18.11
N GLN A 191 16.54 -7.58 16.82
CA GLN A 191 16.06 -6.51 15.97
C GLN A 191 15.21 -7.05 14.83
N VAL A 192 14.20 -6.29 14.46
CA VAL A 192 13.38 -6.51 13.27
C VAL A 192 13.28 -5.20 12.47
N ALA A 193 13.26 -5.31 11.15
CA ALA A 193 13.04 -4.18 10.26
C ALA A 193 11.73 -4.36 9.48
N PHE A 194 11.01 -3.26 9.31
CA PHE A 194 9.77 -3.15 8.56
C PHE A 194 10.02 -2.25 7.36
N VAL A 195 9.58 -2.63 6.18
CA VAL A 195 9.50 -1.75 5.00
C VAL A 195 8.03 -1.52 4.71
N ALA A 196 7.61 -0.28 4.64
CA ALA A 196 6.27 0.09 4.25
C ALA A 196 6.29 0.85 2.92
N LEU A 197 5.32 0.53 2.07
CA LEU A 197 5.03 1.24 0.83
C LEU A 197 3.58 1.73 0.93
N ARG A 198 3.35 3.01 0.63
CA ARG A 198 2.02 3.49 0.22
C ARG A 198 2.07 3.98 -1.20
N ALA A 199 1.01 3.66 -1.94
CA ALA A 199 0.71 4.25 -3.22
C ALA A 199 -0.68 4.87 -3.15
N VAL A 200 -0.81 6.08 -3.69
CA VAL A 200 -2.05 6.83 -3.80
C VAL A 200 -2.18 7.34 -5.22
N VAL A 201 -3.34 7.15 -5.83
CA VAL A 201 -3.67 7.65 -7.18
C VAL A 201 -5.05 8.28 -7.16
N ASP A 202 -5.16 9.50 -7.69
CA ASP A 202 -6.43 10.21 -7.85
C ASP A 202 -6.85 10.28 -9.31
N THR A 203 -8.03 9.71 -9.57
CA THR A 203 -8.67 9.66 -10.89
C THR A 203 -9.47 10.94 -11.11
N GLN A 204 -8.82 11.99 -11.65
CA GLN A 204 -9.44 13.32 -11.79
C GLN A 204 -10.39 13.49 -13.00
N HIS A 205 -10.87 12.39 -13.60
CA HIS A 205 -11.63 12.44 -14.85
C HIS A 205 -13.02 13.06 -14.60
N SER A 206 -13.59 13.70 -15.62
CA SER A 206 -14.89 14.39 -15.52
C SER A 206 -16.01 13.43 -15.06
N MET A 207 -15.94 12.17 -15.47
CA MET A 207 -16.88 11.12 -15.05
C MET A 207 -16.68 10.70 -13.59
N ALA A 208 -15.43 10.53 -13.13
CA ALA A 208 -15.14 10.19 -11.73
C ALA A 208 -15.60 11.31 -10.77
N ARG A 209 -15.41 12.58 -11.16
CA ARG A 209 -15.96 13.74 -10.44
C ARG A 209 -17.49 13.77 -10.45
N PHE A 210 -18.12 13.42 -11.57
CA PHE A 210 -19.58 13.30 -11.66
C PHE A 210 -20.12 12.18 -10.75
N LEU A 211 -19.49 11.00 -10.77
CA LEU A 211 -19.84 9.87 -9.91
C LEU A 211 -19.62 10.17 -8.43
N ARG A 212 -18.53 10.87 -8.07
CA ARG A 212 -18.32 11.40 -6.73
C ARG A 212 -19.47 12.33 -6.31
N ASN A 213 -19.88 13.25 -7.17
CA ASN A 213 -20.94 14.20 -6.86
C ASN A 213 -22.32 13.55 -6.76
N LEU A 214 -22.60 12.48 -7.51
CA LEU A 214 -23.88 11.76 -7.47
C LEU A 214 -23.97 10.70 -6.37
N PHE A 215 -22.89 9.94 -6.15
CA PHE A 215 -22.91 8.74 -5.33
C PHE A 215 -21.97 8.81 -4.11
N GLY A 216 -21.21 9.91 -3.95
CA GLY A 216 -20.27 10.08 -2.86
C GLY A 216 -19.05 9.15 -2.94
N MET A 217 -18.72 8.63 -4.12
CA MET A 217 -17.58 7.72 -4.31
C MET A 217 -16.24 8.45 -4.21
N ASP A 218 -15.26 7.81 -3.56
CA ASP A 218 -13.89 8.30 -3.49
C ASP A 218 -13.20 8.24 -4.86
N THR A 219 -12.50 9.31 -5.23
CA THR A 219 -11.72 9.39 -6.49
C THR A 219 -10.24 9.10 -6.28
N ALA A 220 -9.78 9.17 -5.02
CA ALA A 220 -8.44 8.86 -4.60
C ALA A 220 -8.38 7.45 -4.01
N TYR A 221 -7.67 6.56 -4.71
CA TYR A 221 -7.42 5.19 -4.31
C TYR A 221 -6.07 5.11 -3.62
N PHE A 222 -6.01 4.40 -2.50
CA PHE A 222 -4.76 4.18 -1.80
C PHE A 222 -4.63 2.75 -1.33
N LYS A 223 -3.39 2.27 -1.33
CA LYS A 223 -3.01 1.03 -0.67
C LYS A 223 -1.73 1.25 0.10
N THR A 224 -1.71 0.71 1.31
CA THR A 224 -0.52 0.64 2.15
C THR A 224 -0.24 -0.81 2.49
N LYS A 225 1.01 -1.23 2.34
CA LYS A 225 1.46 -2.57 2.74
C LYS A 225 2.76 -2.45 3.52
N ILE A 226 2.90 -3.31 4.51
CA ILE A 226 4.09 -3.44 5.34
C ILE A 226 4.65 -4.83 5.08
N PHE A 227 5.94 -4.89 4.82
CA PHE A 227 6.73 -6.12 4.74
C PHE A 227 7.72 -6.16 5.89
N VAL A 228 7.93 -7.35 6.45
CA VAL A 228 8.84 -7.56 7.58
C VAL A 228 10.07 -8.28 7.09
N LEU A 229 11.21 -7.65 7.28
CA LEU A 229 12.51 -8.16 6.88
C LEU A 229 13.04 -9.07 7.98
N ARG A 230 13.38 -10.30 7.61
CA ARG A 230 13.95 -11.30 8.51
C ARG A 230 15.44 -11.45 8.22
N GLY A 231 16.23 -11.66 9.28
CA GLY A 231 17.66 -11.88 9.14
C GLY A 231 18.00 -13.31 8.77
N ASP A 232 19.12 -13.45 8.06
CA ASP A 232 19.83 -14.72 8.00
C ASP A 232 20.87 -14.76 9.11
N VAL A 233 20.88 -15.90 9.80
CA VAL A 233 21.99 -16.28 10.66
C VAL A 233 23.06 -16.88 9.74
N ALA A 234 24.12 -16.12 9.46
CA ALA A 234 25.31 -16.68 8.84
C ALA A 234 26.10 -17.42 9.93
N LEU A 235 26.28 -18.72 9.74
CA LEU A 235 27.15 -19.58 10.56
C LEU A 235 28.62 -19.41 10.16
#